data_AF-E0UJH6-F1
#
_entry.id   AF-E0UJH6-F1
#
_cell.length_a   1.000
_cell.length_b   1.000
_cell.length_c   1.000
_cell.angle_alpha   90.00
_cell.angle_beta   90.00
_cell.angle_gamma   90.00
#
_symmetry.space_group_name_H-M   'P 1'
#
loop_
_entity.id
_entity.type
_entity.pdbx_description
1 polymer ?
#
loop_
_entity_poly.entity_id
_entity_poly.type
_entity_poly.pdbx_seq_one_letter_code
_entity_poly.pdbx_strand_id
1 'polypeptide(L)'
;MTTYYYVLASQKFLLEEEPLEEVLRERTRDYQEKNKEIDFWLIKQPAFLEASELVATKKQCPQPSVAIVSTNKEFITWLKLRLEYVLTGAFEAPSESIPDPLASLASVA
;
A
#
# COMPACT_ATOMS: atom_id res chain seq x y z
N MET A 1 -15.12 5.30 10.44
CA MET A 1 -13.96 5.60 9.58
C MET A 1 -12.81 4.75 10.04
N THR A 2 -12.07 4.15 9.10
CA THR A 2 -10.93 3.28 9.41
C THR A 2 -9.66 3.98 8.96
N THR A 3 -8.63 3.96 9.79
CA THR A 3 -7.31 4.48 9.44
C THR A 3 -6.54 3.43 8.65
N TYR A 4 -6.11 3.79 7.45
CA TYR A 4 -5.24 2.98 6.61
C TYR A 4 -3.85 3.57 6.62
N TYR A 5 -2.86 2.69 6.77
CA TYR A 5 -1.44 3.02 6.70
C TYR A 5 -0.91 2.49 5.38
N TYR A 6 0.01 3.20 4.75
CA TYR A 6 0.58 2.76 3.49
C TYR A 6 2.09 2.95 3.43
N VAL A 7 2.72 2.08 2.65
CA VAL A 7 4.02 2.32 2.03
C VAL A 7 3.82 2.47 0.54
N LEU A 8 4.50 3.44 -0.07
CA LEU A 8 4.39 3.80 -1.48
C LEU A 8 5.78 3.88 -2.10
N ALA A 9 5.94 3.22 -3.24
CA ALA A 9 7.13 3.34 -4.07
C ALA A 9 6.79 3.13 -5.56
N SER A 10 7.81 3.25 -6.41
CA SER A 10 7.67 2.91 -7.82
C SER A 10 7.36 1.43 -8.00
N GLN A 11 6.61 1.10 -9.05
CA GLN A 11 6.29 -0.29 -9.40
C GLN A 11 7.56 -1.11 -9.62
N LYS A 12 8.55 -0.55 -10.33
CA LYS A 12 9.83 -1.20 -10.60
C LYS A 12 10.54 -1.59 -9.30
N PHE A 13 10.62 -0.66 -8.35
CA PHE A 13 11.27 -0.92 -7.07
C PHE A 13 10.54 -2.02 -6.27
N LEU A 14 9.22 -1.89 -6.08
CA LEU A 14 8.46 -2.82 -5.23
C LEU A 14 8.23 -4.21 -5.85
N LEU A 15 8.16 -4.33 -7.18
CA LEU A 15 7.81 -5.59 -7.85
C LEU A 15 9.00 -6.30 -8.52
N GLU A 16 10.05 -5.58 -8.91
CA GLU A 16 11.18 -6.15 -9.66
C GLU A 16 12.49 -6.15 -8.87
N GLU A 17 12.76 -5.10 -8.10
CA GLU A 17 14.04 -4.95 -7.39
C GLU A 17 14.00 -5.58 -5.99
N GLU A 18 12.84 -5.56 -5.33
CA GLU A 18 12.68 -6.04 -3.96
C GLU A 18 12.02 -7.43 -3.89
N PRO A 19 12.53 -8.36 -3.05
CA PRO A 19 11.92 -9.67 -2.84
C PRO A 19 10.71 -9.59 -1.89
N LEU A 20 9.68 -8.85 -2.29
CA LEU A 20 8.45 -8.63 -1.50
C LEU A 20 7.38 -9.70 -1.70
N GLU A 21 7.38 -10.38 -2.85
CA GLU A 21 6.38 -11.41 -3.16
C GLU A 21 6.37 -12.52 -2.09
N GLU A 22 7.56 -13.03 -1.75
CA GLU A 22 7.72 -14.08 -0.73
C GLU A 22 7.19 -13.63 0.64
N VAL A 23 7.52 -12.40 1.04
CA VAL A 23 7.10 -11.82 2.32
C VAL A 23 5.57 -11.75 2.41
N LEU A 24 4.91 -11.28 1.35
CA LEU A 24 3.46 -11.16 1.32
C LEU A 24 2.77 -12.52 1.23
N ARG A 25 3.35 -13.47 0.49
CA ARG A 25 2.85 -14.85 0.40
C ARG A 25 2.90 -15.56 1.75
N GLU A 26 4.05 -15.54 2.42
CA GLU A 26 4.20 -16.15 3.74
C GLU A 26 3.31 -15.48 4.79
N ARG A 27 3.20 -14.15 4.76
CA ARG A 27 2.25 -13.44 5.63
C ARG A 27 0.80 -13.86 5.37
N THR A 28 0.42 -14.08 4.12
CA THR A 28 -0.92 -14.54 3.76
C THR A 28 -1.18 -15.95 4.31
N ARG A 29 -0.21 -16.87 4.13
CA ARG A 29 -0.27 -18.23 4.69
C ARG A 29 -0.41 -18.20 6.22
N ASP A 30 0.41 -17.40 6.89
CA ASP A 30 0.38 -17.23 8.35
C ASP A 30 -0.98 -16.71 8.86
N TYR A 31 -1.64 -15.81 8.12
CA TYR A 31 -2.97 -15.30 8.47
C TYR A 31 -4.03 -16.40 8.32
N GLN A 32 -3.98 -17.16 7.23
CA GLN A 32 -4.87 -18.28 6.99
C GLN A 32 -4.73 -19.36 8.07
N GLU A 33 -3.51 -19.76 8.42
CA GLU A 33 -3.24 -20.76 9.47
C GLU A 33 -3.75 -20.33 10.86
N LYS A 34 -3.78 -19.01 11.11
CA LYS A 34 -4.26 -18.43 12.37
C LYS A 34 -5.75 -18.05 12.33
N ASN A 35 -6.48 -18.36 11.25
CA ASN A 35 -7.85 -17.89 11.02
C ASN A 35 -8.02 -16.37 11.22
N LYS A 36 -7.01 -15.60 10.79
CA LYS A 36 -7.01 -14.14 10.87
C LYS A 36 -7.45 -13.55 9.53
N GLU A 37 -8.33 -12.57 9.56
CA GLU A 37 -8.73 -11.80 8.38
C GLU A 37 -7.55 -10.97 7.84
N ILE A 38 -7.39 -10.95 6.51
CA ILE A 38 -6.33 -10.20 5.84
C ILE A 38 -6.59 -8.70 6.03
N ASP A 39 -5.59 -8.03 6.60
CA ASP A 39 -5.61 -6.61 6.90
C ASP A 39 -4.59 -5.82 6.08
N PHE A 40 -4.08 -6.40 4.98
CA PHE A 40 -3.08 -5.80 4.10
C PHE A 40 -3.29 -6.15 2.63
N TRP A 41 -2.96 -5.23 1.73
CA TRP A 41 -3.19 -5.34 0.28
C TRP A 41 -2.08 -4.68 -0.52
N LEU A 42 -1.72 -5.26 -1.66
CA LEU A 42 -0.84 -4.66 -2.66
C LEU A 42 -1.71 -4.06 -3.77
N ILE A 43 -1.56 -2.75 -4.02
CA ILE A 43 -2.40 -1.99 -4.94
C ILE A 43 -1.52 -1.31 -5.98
N LYS A 44 -1.73 -1.65 -7.25
CA LYS A 44 -1.08 -0.97 -8.38
C LYS A 44 -1.81 0.32 -8.69
N GLN A 45 -1.07 1.41 -8.93
CA GLN A 45 -1.62 2.75 -9.21
C GLN A 45 -2.79 3.11 -8.28
N PRO A 46 -2.55 3.20 -6.96
CA PRO A 46 -3.62 3.36 -5.98
C PRO A 46 -4.42 4.64 -6.20
N ALA A 47 -5.75 4.51 -6.30
CA ALA A 47 -6.65 5.63 -6.59
C ALA A 47 -6.66 6.69 -5.48
N PHE A 48 -6.39 6.30 -4.23
CA PHE A 48 -6.33 7.25 -3.11
C PHE A 48 -5.26 8.34 -3.31
N LEU A 49 -4.24 8.11 -4.16
CA LEU A 49 -3.25 9.15 -4.48
C LEU A 49 -3.81 10.32 -5.31
N GLU A 50 -5.00 10.16 -5.89
CA GLU A 50 -5.71 11.26 -6.56
C GLU A 50 -6.41 12.20 -5.58
N ALA A 51 -6.52 11.84 -4.30
CA ALA A 51 -7.08 12.71 -3.28
C ALA A 51 -6.24 13.99 -3.13
N SER A 52 -6.92 15.13 -2.95
CA SER A 52 -6.28 16.45 -2.84
C SER A 52 -5.24 16.51 -1.72
N GLU A 53 -5.48 15.78 -0.63
CA GLU A 53 -4.58 15.68 0.53
C GLU A 53 -3.28 14.91 0.25
N LEU A 54 -3.22 14.10 -0.82
CA LEU A 54 -2.06 13.26 -1.17
C LEU A 54 -1.32 13.70 -2.44
N VAL A 55 -1.70 14.84 -3.03
CA VAL A 55 -1.05 15.39 -4.24
C VAL A 55 0.45 15.60 -4.06
N ALA A 56 0.89 16.04 -2.89
CA ALA A 56 2.31 16.22 -2.59
C ALA A 56 3.07 14.89 -2.56
N THR A 57 2.47 13.84 -2.00
CA THR A 57 3.04 12.48 -1.97
C THR A 57 3.10 11.90 -3.39
N LYS A 58 2.03 12.05 -4.18
CA LYS A 58 1.97 11.59 -5.57
C LYS A 58 3.08 12.21 -6.43
N LYS A 59 3.38 13.51 -6.23
CA LYS A 59 4.46 14.21 -6.96
C LYS A 59 5.87 13.73 -6.58
N GLN A 60 6.07 13.27 -5.35
CA GLN A 60 7.37 12.75 -4.88
C GLN A 60 7.63 11.32 -5.35
N CYS A 61 6.58 10.52 -5.55
CA CYS A 61 6.72 9.13 -5.95
C CYS A 61 6.90 8.99 -7.47
N PRO A 62 7.91 8.25 -7.96
CA PRO A 62 8.00 7.89 -9.37
C PRO A 62 6.79 7.07 -9.83
N GLN A 63 6.38 7.24 -11.08
CA GLN A 63 5.23 6.57 -11.69
C GLN A 63 5.68 5.57 -12.78
N PRO A 64 4.97 4.44 -12.96
CA PRO A 64 3.80 3.99 -12.20
C PRO A 64 4.17 3.62 -10.76
N SER A 65 3.28 3.93 -9.82
CA SER A 65 3.48 3.68 -8.39
C SER A 65 2.66 2.49 -7.90
N VAL A 66 3.13 1.85 -6.84
CA VAL A 66 2.48 0.74 -6.14
C VAL A 66 2.48 1.05 -4.65
N ALA A 67 1.37 0.76 -3.99
CA ALA A 67 1.27 0.85 -2.54
C ALA A 67 1.03 -0.51 -1.91
N ILE A 68 1.61 -0.72 -0.73
CA ILE A 68 1.13 -1.74 0.21
C ILE A 68 0.37 -0.98 1.29
N VAL A 69 -0.92 -1.30 1.42
CA VAL A 69 -1.84 -0.67 2.37
C VAL A 69 -2.20 -1.67 3.45
N SER A 70 -2.31 -1.23 4.70
CA SER A 70 -2.77 -2.07 5.80
C SER A 70 -3.44 -1.24 6.88
N THR A 71 -4.39 -1.84 7.63
CA THR A 71 -4.91 -1.23 8.87
C THR A 71 -3.98 -1.45 10.06
N ASN A 72 -2.91 -2.25 9.89
CA ASN A 72 -1.88 -2.51 10.88
C ASN A 72 -0.68 -1.57 10.71
N LYS A 73 -0.56 -0.57 11.60
CA LYS A 73 0.52 0.42 11.60
C LYS A 73 1.92 -0.22 11.77
N GLU A 74 2.03 -1.24 12.60
CA GLU A 74 3.33 -1.90 12.88
C GLU A 74 3.86 -2.59 11.62
N PHE A 75 2.97 -3.20 10.83
CA PHE A 75 3.34 -3.83 9.57
C PHE A 75 3.89 -2.81 8.56
N ILE A 76 3.24 -1.66 8.40
CA ILE A 76 3.73 -0.60 7.51
C ILE A 76 5.03 0.02 8.04
N THR A 77 5.18 0.16 9.35
CA THR A 77 6.42 0.65 9.97
C THR A 77 7.57 -0.33 9.71
N TRP A 78 7.32 -1.63 9.83
CA TRP A 78 8.30 -2.66 9.50
C TRP A 78 8.69 -2.63 8.01
N LEU A 79 7.72 -2.48 7.10
CA LEU A 79 8.00 -2.32 5.68
C LEU A 79 8.86 -1.08 5.38
N LYS A 80 8.59 0.05 6.06
CA LYS A 80 9.41 1.27 5.92
C LYS A 80 10.86 1.04 6.32
N LEU A 81 11.09 0.36 7.45
CA LEU A 81 12.44 0.05 7.92
C LEU A 81 13.15 -0.94 7.00
N ARG A 82 12.43 -1.90 6.43
CA ARG A 82 12.99 -2.89 5.51
C ARG A 82 13.38 -2.29 4.16
N LEU A 83 12.51 -1.45 3.59
CA LEU A 83 12.63 -0.99 2.21
C LEU A 83 13.39 0.34 2.08
N GLU A 84 13.56 1.08 3.18
CA GLU A 84 14.26 2.37 3.32
C GLU A 84 13.77 3.50 2.39
N TYR A 85 13.89 3.34 1.07
CA TYR A 85 13.63 4.30 0.00
C TYR A 85 12.16 4.36 -0.45
N VAL A 86 11.26 4.34 0.52
CA VAL A 86 9.81 4.36 0.31
C VAL A 86 9.14 5.51 1.03
N LEU A 87 8.05 6.03 0.47
CA LEU A 87 7.18 6.99 1.14
C LEU A 87 6.21 6.24 2.05
N THR A 88 5.84 6.85 3.18
CA THR A 88 4.79 6.32 4.05
C THR A 88 3.82 7.41 4.47
N GLY A 89 2.62 7.00 4.85
CA GLY A 89 1.60 7.89 5.38
C GLY A 89 0.41 7.12 5.91
N ALA A 90 -0.62 7.87 6.27
CA ALA A 90 -1.90 7.33 6.66
C ALA A 90 -3.03 8.22 6.14
N PHE A 91 -4.20 7.64 5.92
CA PHE A 91 -5.41 8.35 5.55
C PHE A 91 -6.63 7.64 6.17
N GLU A 92 -7.76 8.33 6.21
CA GLU A 92 -9.03 7.77 6.68
C GLU A 92 -9.95 7.51 5.50
N ALA A 93 -10.59 6.33 5.50
CA ALA A 93 -11.52 5.94 4.46
C ALA A 93 -12.64 5.03 5.04
N PRO A 94 -13.82 4.96 4.38
CA PRO A 94 -14.23 5.76 3.23
C PRO A 94 -14.45 7.24 3.60
N SER A 95 -14.12 8.15 2.67
CA SER A 95 -14.30 9.61 2.76
C SER A 95 -14.78 10.18 1.42
N GLU A 96 -15.13 11.47 1.37
CA GLU A 96 -15.52 12.13 0.11
C GLU A 96 -14.37 12.15 -0.93
N SER A 97 -13.12 12.29 -0.47
CA SER A 97 -11.93 12.29 -1.30
C SER A 97 -11.42 10.89 -1.64
N ILE A 98 -11.68 9.91 -0.76
CA ILE A 98 -11.22 8.51 -0.87
C ILE A 98 -12.42 7.58 -0.59
N PRO A 99 -13.30 7.35 -1.57
CA PRO A 99 -14.47 6.50 -1.38
C PRO A 99 -14.11 5.02 -1.22
N ASP A 100 -13.05 4.57 -1.91
CA ASP A 100 -12.53 3.20 -1.83
C ASP A 100 -11.01 3.25 -1.50
N PRO A 101 -10.60 2.80 -0.30
CA PRO A 101 -9.19 2.80 0.10
C PRO A 101 -8.32 1.83 -0.70
N LEU A 102 -8.92 0.83 -1.36
CA LEU A 102 -8.21 -0.26 -2.02
C LEU A 102 -8.30 -0.20 -3.55
N ALA A 103 -8.94 0.83 -4.10
CA ALA A 103 -9.12 0.99 -5.54
C ALA A 103 -7.79 1.15 -6.29
N SER A 104 -7.69 0.45 -7.43
CA SER A 104 -6.55 0.47 -8.36
C SER A 104 -6.97 1.16 -9.66
N LEU A 105 -6.14 2.08 -10.15
CA LEU A 105 -6.31 2.73 -11.46
C LEU A 105 -5.59 2.00 -12.59
N ALA A 106 -4.84 0.94 -12.27
CA ALA A 106 -4.19 0.13 -13.30
C ALA A 106 -5.24 -0.51 -14.21
N SER A 107 -5.10 -0.29 -15.51
CA SER A 107 -5.92 -1.00 -16.49
C SER A 107 -5.59 -2.49 -16.40
N VAL A 108 -6.62 -3.32 -16.24
CA VAL A 108 -6.48 -4.78 -16.39
C VAL A 108 -6.15 -5.02 -17.86
N ALA A 109 -4.89 -5.36 -18.14
CA ALA A 109 -4.47 -5.84 -19.44
C ALA A 109 -4.84 -7.31 -19.63
#